data_AF-A0A919TDC0-F1
#
_entry.id   AF-A0A919TDC0-F1
#
_cell.length_a   1.000
_cell.length_b   1.000
_cell.length_c   1.000
_cell.angle_alpha   90.00
_cell.angle_beta   90.00
_cell.angle_gamma   90.00
#
_symmetry.space_group_name_H-M   'P 1'
#
loop_
_entity.id
_entity.type
_entity.pdbx_description
1 polymer ?
#
loop_
_entity_poly.entity_id
_entity_poly.type
_entity_poly.pdbx_seq_one_letter_code
_entity_poly.pdbx_strand_id
1 'polypeptide(L)'
;MDWNGAWIDALDELELDVANVEAMLADEHRHAETPPADLWKPPTELGALPLELKPRADEILTRQLKAAQEIARRLTANRRQTAMTSRIETGEAVKRPVYVDRAM
;
A
#
# COMPACT_ATOMS: atom_id res chain seq x y z
N MET A 1 -35.53 -0.86 -2.73
CA MET A 1 -34.16 -1.24 -3.14
C MET A 1 -33.92 -2.65 -2.67
N ASP A 2 -33.42 -3.52 -3.53
CA ASP A 2 -33.00 -4.86 -3.11
C ASP A 2 -31.67 -4.74 -2.36
N TRP A 3 -31.63 -5.19 -1.11
CA TRP A 3 -30.46 -5.12 -0.24
C TRP A 3 -29.30 -5.95 -0.82
N ASN A 4 -29.59 -7.03 -1.52
CA ASN A 4 -28.59 -7.86 -2.19
C ASN A 4 -27.93 -7.11 -3.35
N GLY A 5 -28.72 -6.42 -4.18
CA GLY A 5 -28.19 -5.57 -5.25
C GLY A 5 -27.31 -4.44 -4.72
N ALA A 6 -27.72 -3.80 -3.63
CA ALA A 6 -26.91 -2.75 -3.01
C ALA A 6 -25.59 -3.28 -2.41
N TRP A 7 -25.54 -4.52 -1.93
CA TRP A 7 -24.28 -5.17 -1.54
C TRP A 7 -23.38 -5.46 -2.74
N ILE A 8 -23.96 -5.87 -3.87
CA ILE A 8 -23.19 -6.07 -5.11
C ILE A 8 -22.56 -4.75 -5.55
N ASP A 9 -23.35 -3.68 -5.63
CA ASP A 9 -22.87 -2.35 -6.03
C ASP A 9 -21.73 -1.87 -5.11
N ALA A 10 -21.87 -2.06 -3.80
CA ALA A 10 -20.84 -1.68 -2.82
C ALA A 10 -19.55 -2.51 -2.97
N LEU A 11 -19.64 -3.79 -3.31
CA LEU A 11 -18.48 -4.64 -3.57
C LEU A 11 -17.83 -4.32 -4.92
N ASP A 12 -18.61 -3.91 -5.92
CA ASP A 12 -18.11 -3.46 -7.22
C ASP A 12 -17.27 -2.17 -7.08
N GLU A 13 -17.77 -1.19 -6.32
CA GLU A 13 -17.03 0.04 -6.02
C GLU A 13 -15.72 -0.27 -5.29
N LEU A 14 -15.78 -1.13 -4.26
CA LEU A 14 -14.60 -1.53 -3.51
C LEU A 14 -13.56 -2.26 -4.38
N GLU A 15 -14.02 -3.13 -5.27
CA GLU A 15 -13.14 -3.86 -6.18
C GLU A 15 -12.44 -2.94 -7.18
N LEU A 16 -13.16 -1.91 -7.67
CA LEU A 16 -12.59 -0.88 -8.55
C LEU A 16 -11.49 -0.09 -7.84
N ASP A 17 -11.73 0.31 -6.59
CA ASP A 17 -10.73 1.02 -5.78
C ASP A 17 -9.47 0.18 -5.57
N VAL A 18 -9.63 -1.11 -5.25
CA VAL A 18 -8.50 -2.03 -5.10
C VAL A 18 -7.72 -2.18 -6.40
N ALA A 19 -8.41 -2.33 -7.53
CA ALA A 19 -7.76 -2.41 -8.83
C ALA A 19 -6.98 -1.13 -9.18
N ASN A 20 -7.52 0.04 -8.83
CA ASN A 20 -6.83 1.32 -9.00
C ASN A 20 -5.54 1.37 -8.17
N VAL A 21 -5.58 0.99 -6.89
CA VAL A 21 -4.40 0.94 -6.02
C VAL A 21 -3.37 -0.05 -6.53
N GLU A 22 -3.79 -1.24 -6.98
CA GLU A 22 -2.89 -2.24 -7.56
C GLU A 22 -2.22 -1.74 -8.85
N ALA A 23 -2.98 -1.06 -9.73
CA ALA A 23 -2.45 -0.46 -10.95
C ALA A 23 -1.45 0.66 -10.63
N MET A 24 -1.72 1.47 -9.60
CA MET A 24 -0.76 2.46 -9.11
C MET A 24 0.52 1.80 -8.61
N LEU A 25 0.41 0.73 -7.80
CA LEU A 25 1.59 -0.01 -7.36
C LEU A 25 2.36 -0.64 -8.53
N ALA A 26 1.69 -1.07 -9.59
CA ALA A 26 2.35 -1.61 -10.77
C ALA A 26 3.11 -0.54 -11.57
N ASP A 27 2.62 0.69 -11.62
CA ASP A 27 3.23 1.79 -12.39
C ASP A 27 4.10 2.71 -11.52
N GLU A 28 5.40 2.41 -11.42
CA GLU A 28 6.33 3.12 -10.54
C GLU A 28 6.65 4.57 -10.98
N HIS A 29 6.34 4.96 -12.23
CA HIS A 29 6.75 6.25 -12.80
C HIS A 29 5.63 7.31 -12.90
N ARG A 30 4.35 6.96 -12.68
CA ARG A 30 3.22 7.87 -12.96
C ARG A 30 2.66 8.68 -11.78
N HIS A 31 3.19 8.57 -10.57
CA HIS A 31 2.53 9.14 -9.37
C HIS A 31 2.98 10.54 -8.96
N ALA A 32 2.91 11.50 -9.87
CA ALA A 32 3.01 12.92 -9.51
C ALA A 32 1.64 13.54 -9.19
N GLU A 33 0.54 13.02 -9.74
CA GLU A 33 -0.78 13.67 -9.66
C GLU A 33 -1.93 12.66 -9.49
N THR A 34 -1.87 11.80 -8.46
CA THR A 34 -3.07 11.04 -8.06
C THR A 34 -3.86 11.88 -7.06
N PRO A 35 -5.14 12.20 -7.35
CA PRO A 35 -6.02 12.80 -6.35
C PRO A 35 -6.11 11.89 -5.11
N PRO A 36 -6.29 12.46 -3.90
CA PRO A 36 -6.56 11.64 -2.73
C PRO A 36 -7.81 10.80 -3.01
N ALA A 37 -7.67 9.47 -2.97
CA ALA A 37 -8.81 8.57 -3.09
C ALA A 37 -9.78 8.85 -1.94
N ASP A 38 -11.07 8.95 -2.26
CA ASP A 38 -12.09 9.01 -1.21
C ASP A 38 -12.01 7.74 -0.37
N LEU A 39 -12.02 7.91 0.96
CA LEU A 39 -11.94 6.79 1.88
C LEU A 39 -13.23 5.98 1.78
N TRP A 40 -13.15 4.76 1.23
CA TRP A 40 -14.28 3.85 1.16
C TRP A 40 -14.91 3.65 2.56
N LYS A 41 -16.22 3.86 2.65
CA LYS A 41 -16.99 3.70 3.88
C LYS A 41 -17.92 2.49 3.71
N PRO A 42 -17.85 1.49 4.59
CA PRO A 42 -18.75 0.35 4.50
C PRO A 42 -20.19 0.83 4.66
N PRO A 43 -21.12 0.36 3.80
CA PRO A 43 -22.52 0.74 3.92
C PRO A 43 -23.11 0.19 5.23
N THR A 44 -23.44 1.06 6.18
CA THR A 44 -24.00 0.65 7.49
C THR A 44 -25.47 0.24 7.41
N GLU A 45 -26.17 0.70 6.38
CA GLU A 45 -27.62 0.53 6.23
C GLU A 45 -28.02 -0.73 5.43
N LEU A 46 -27.07 -1.52 4.92
CA LEU A 46 -27.33 -2.63 4.00
C LEU A 46 -27.70 -3.97 4.66
N GLY A 47 -27.87 -4.00 5.98
CA GLY A 47 -28.12 -5.25 6.72
C GLY A 47 -26.92 -6.20 6.66
N ALA A 48 -27.13 -7.48 6.94
CA ALA A 48 -26.05 -8.46 6.91
C ALA A 48 -25.61 -8.78 5.47
N LEU A 49 -24.31 -9.02 5.27
CA LEU A 49 -23.76 -9.46 3.99
C LEU A 49 -24.38 -10.82 3.58
N PRO A 50 -24.91 -10.96 2.35
CA PRO A 50 -25.38 -12.24 1.84
C PRO A 50 -24.26 -13.29 1.83
N LEU A 51 -24.56 -14.52 2.27
CA LEU A 51 -23.58 -15.62 2.33
C LEU A 51 -22.95 -15.93 0.96
N GLU A 52 -23.69 -15.73 -0.13
CA GLU A 52 -23.21 -15.94 -1.49
C GLU A 52 -22.11 -14.95 -1.89
N LEU A 53 -22.12 -13.74 -1.32
CA LEU A 53 -21.11 -12.71 -1.59
C LEU A 53 -19.88 -12.83 -0.67
N LYS A 54 -19.95 -13.67 0.36
CA LYS A 54 -18.84 -13.86 1.32
C LYS A 54 -17.52 -14.23 0.63
N PRO A 55 -17.45 -15.20 -0.30
CA PRO A 55 -16.19 -15.56 -0.96
C PRO A 55 -15.59 -14.38 -1.72
N ARG A 56 -16.43 -13.59 -2.39
CA ARG A 56 -16.01 -12.39 -3.13
C ARG A 56 -15.46 -11.31 -2.19
N ALA A 57 -16.14 -11.05 -1.07
CA ALA A 57 -15.66 -10.10 -0.07
C ALA A 57 -14.32 -10.54 0.55
N ASP A 58 -14.14 -11.84 0.83
CA ASP A 58 -12.90 -12.39 1.37
C ASP A 58 -11.73 -12.27 0.35
N GLU A 59 -12.00 -12.42 -0.95
CA GLU A 59 -11.02 -12.19 -2.01
C GLU A 59 -10.58 -10.72 -2.09
N ILE A 60 -11.54 -9.79 -2.07
CA ILE A 60 -11.26 -8.34 -2.08
C ILE A 60 -10.41 -7.97 -0.86
N LEU A 61 -10.77 -8.45 0.34
CA LEU A 61 -9.99 -8.21 1.55
C LEU A 61 -8.56 -8.75 1.45
N THR A 62 -8.39 -9.93 0.85
CA THR A 62 -7.07 -10.54 0.64
C THR A 62 -6.20 -9.65 -0.25
N ARG A 63 -6.76 -9.09 -1.32
CA ARG A 63 -6.08 -8.16 -2.23
C ARG A 63 -5.71 -6.85 -1.53
N GLN A 64 -6.63 -6.27 -0.75
CA GLN A 64 -6.36 -5.08 0.05
C GLN A 64 -5.19 -5.27 1.01
N LEU A 65 -5.13 -6.40 1.73
CA LEU A 65 -4.03 -6.69 2.64
C LEU A 65 -2.69 -6.83 1.91
N LYS A 66 -2.68 -7.43 0.71
CA LYS A 66 -1.48 -7.51 -0.13
C LYS A 66 -1.02 -6.13 -0.59
N ALA A 67 -1.93 -5.28 -1.06
CA ALA A 67 -1.63 -3.92 -1.48
C ALA A 67 -1.08 -3.08 -0.31
N ALA A 68 -1.72 -3.14 0.86
CA ALA A 68 -1.26 -2.44 2.07
C ALA A 68 0.14 -2.90 2.51
N GLN A 69 0.42 -4.20 2.45
CA GLN A 69 1.76 -4.73 2.74
C GLN A 69 2.81 -4.20 1.75
N GLU A 70 2.47 -4.13 0.47
CA GLU A 70 3.37 -3.62 -0.56
C GLU A 70 3.65 -2.12 -0.40
N ILE A 71 2.62 -1.32 -0.10
CA ILE A 71 2.76 0.10 0.26
C ILE A 71 3.72 0.26 1.44
N ALA A 72 3.54 -0.52 2.51
CA ALA A 72 4.39 -0.44 3.70
C ALA A 72 5.85 -0.83 3.41
N ARG A 73 6.07 -1.86 2.57
CA ARG A 73 7.41 -2.27 2.11
C ARG A 73 8.10 -1.14 1.34
N ARG A 74 7.40 -0.55 0.37
CA ARG A 74 7.93 0.55 -0.46
C ARG A 74 8.23 1.79 0.35
N LEU A 75 7.35 2.18 1.27
CA LEU A 75 7.59 3.31 2.18
C LEU A 75 8.85 3.10 3.04
N THR A 76 9.06 1.88 3.52
CA THR A 76 10.27 1.53 4.29
C THR A 76 11.53 1.56 3.42
N ALA A 77 11.46 1.06 2.19
CA ALA A 77 12.58 1.10 1.24
C ALA A 77 12.94 2.54 0.85
N ASN A 78 11.94 3.37 0.55
CA ASN A 78 12.12 4.78 0.20
C ASN A 78 12.80 5.55 1.34
N ARG A 79 12.38 5.35 2.60
CA ARG A 79 13.04 5.95 3.78
C ARG A 79 14.52 5.56 3.91
N ARG A 80 14.88 4.31 3.61
CA ARG A 80 16.29 3.86 3.62
C ARG A 80 17.10 4.51 2.50
N GLN A 81 16.51 4.67 1.32
CA GLN A 81 17.14 5.35 0.19
C GLN A 81 17.37 6.82 0.51
N THR A 82 16.37 7.54 1.03
CA THR A 82 16.53 8.94 1.46
C THR A 82 17.62 9.08 2.51
N ALA A 83 17.69 8.19 3.50
CA ALA A 83 18.76 8.21 4.50
C ALA A 83 20.16 7.97 3.90
N MET A 84 20.28 7.11 2.88
CA MET A 84 21.55 6.88 2.17
C MET A 84 21.94 8.08 1.30
N THR A 85 20.99 8.63 0.53
CA THR A 85 21.20 9.82 -0.30
C THR A 85 21.60 11.02 0.55
N SER A 86 20.93 11.28 1.68
CA SER A 86 21.30 12.37 2.59
C SER A 86 22.70 12.20 3.19
N ARG A 87 23.16 10.96 3.43
CA ARG A 87 24.55 10.69 3.89
C ARG A 87 25.59 10.96 2.80
N ILE A 88 25.26 10.65 1.54
CA ILE A 88 26.12 10.93 0.39
C ILE A 88 26.17 12.44 0.12
N GLU A 89 25.03 13.13 0.14
CA GLU A 89 24.92 14.59 -0.08
C GLU A 89 25.58 15.42 1.03
N THR A 90 25.50 14.97 2.28
CA THR A 90 26.18 15.63 3.42
C THR A 90 27.70 15.42 3.39
N GLY A 91 28.22 14.56 2.49
CA GLY A 91 29.65 14.30 2.37
C GLY A 91 30.25 13.74 3.66
N GLU A 92 29.51 12.90 4.40
CA GLU A 92 30.05 12.22 5.58
C GLU A 92 31.11 11.23 5.11
N ALA A 93 32.37 11.69 5.08
CA ALA A 93 33.52 10.93 4.65
C ALA A 93 33.51 9.59 5.39
N VAL A 94 33.37 8.51 4.62
CA VAL A 94 33.54 7.13 5.09
C VAL A 94 34.77 7.12 6.00
N LYS A 95 34.56 6.99 7.32
CA LYS A 95 35.66 6.91 8.29
C LYS A 95 36.53 5.73 7.86
N ARG A 96 37.71 6.04 7.31
CA ARG A 96 38.69 5.04 6.91
C ARG A 96 38.95 4.13 8.12
N PRO A 97 38.88 2.80 7.99
CA PRO A 97 39.22 1.90 9.09
C PRO A 97 40.68 2.14 9.46
N VAL A 98 40.93 2.62 10.68
CA VAL A 98 42.29 2.71 11.23
C VAL A 98 42.58 1.37 11.88
N TYR A 99 43.43 0.56 11.24
CA TYR A 99 44.01 -0.61 11.89
C TYR A 99 45.03 -0.14 12.93
N VAL A 100 44.73 -0.40 14.21
CA VAL A 100 45.69 -0.22 15.29
C VAL A 100 46.46 -1.53 15.42
N ASP A 101 47.72 -1.52 14.98
CA ASP A 101 48.64 -2.63 15.21
C ASP A 101 49.01 -2.63 16.70
N ARG A 102 48.61 -3.68 17.42
CA ARG A 102 49.04 -3.90 18.81
C ARG A 102 50.15 -4.94 18.79
N ALA A 103 51.39 -4.47 18.68
CA ALA A 103 52.55 -5.25 19.06
C ALA A 103 52.70 -5.25 20.59
N MET A 104 52.69 -6.44 21.19
CA MET A 104 53.26 -6.73 22.52
C MET A 104 53.95 -8.08 22.46
#